data_AF-A0AAN8Z9D1-F1
#
_entry.id   AF-A0AAN8Z9D1-F1
#
_cell.length_a   1.000
_cell.length_b   1.000
_cell.length_c   1.000
_cell.angle_alpha   90.00
_cell.angle_beta   90.00
_cell.angle_gamma   90.00
#
_symmetry.space_group_name_H-M   'P 1'
#
loop_
_entity.id
_entity.type
_entity.pdbx_description
1 polymer ?
#
loop_
_entity_poly.entity_id
_entity_poly.type
_entity_poly.pdbx_seq_one_letter_code
_entity_poly.pdbx_strand_id
1 'polypeptide(L)'
;MNTSREGTEVGDGDLMEKATRAVDDLYNLRDTYFPANPDDKISKLDIQVRLALQILDSIPFEQRKSPAWRATYEFLQGKILDVYPDYRKEAEVHLSKAV
;
A
#
# COMPACT_ATOMS: atom_id res chain seq x y z
N MET A 1 -31.53 23.00 -17.79
CA MET A 1 -31.26 22.01 -16.72
C MET A 1 -30.19 21.08 -17.24
N ASN A 2 -28.93 21.33 -16.87
CA ASN A 2 -27.80 20.51 -17.29
C ASN A 2 -27.15 19.97 -16.01
N THR A 3 -27.26 18.66 -15.79
CA THR A 3 -26.54 17.95 -14.74
C THR A 3 -25.72 16.87 -15.42
N SER A 4 -24.54 17.29 -15.88
CA SER A 4 -23.44 16.38 -16.24
C SER A 4 -22.86 15.84 -14.94
N ARG A 5 -22.96 14.52 -14.76
CA ARG A 5 -22.40 13.79 -13.61
C ARG A 5 -20.88 13.76 -13.68
N GLU A 6 -20.31 13.99 -12.51
CA GLU A 6 -18.93 13.88 -12.04
C GLU A 6 -18.01 12.99 -12.89
N GLY A 7 -16.97 13.62 -13.44
CA GLY A 7 -15.72 12.92 -13.76
C GLY A 7 -14.92 12.78 -12.46
N THR A 8 -14.74 11.55 -11.99
CA THR A 8 -13.88 11.26 -10.84
C THR A 8 -12.42 11.31 -11.30
N GLU A 9 -11.89 12.52 -11.43
CA GLU A 9 -10.44 12.72 -11.46
C GLU A 9 -9.94 12.47 -10.03
N VAL A 10 -9.56 11.22 -9.75
CA VAL A 10 -8.89 10.85 -8.51
C VAL A 10 -7.54 11.58 -8.52
N GLY A 11 -7.49 12.74 -7.89
CA GLY A 11 -6.30 13.57 -7.84
C GLY A 11 -5.15 12.81 -7.17
N ASP A 12 -3.94 13.08 -7.63
CA ASP A 12 -2.70 12.38 -7.28
C ASP A 12 -2.57 12.11 -5.76
N GLY A 13 -2.78 13.14 -4.94
CA GLY A 13 -2.74 13.05 -3.48
C GLY A 13 -3.72 12.05 -2.87
N ASP A 14 -4.88 11.82 -3.50
CA ASP A 14 -5.91 10.88 -3.04
C ASP A 14 -5.45 9.42 -3.23
N LEU A 15 -4.71 9.10 -4.30
CA LEU A 15 -4.17 7.74 -4.48
C LEU A 15 -3.08 7.41 -3.45
N MET A 16 -2.21 8.37 -3.14
CA MET A 16 -1.16 8.18 -2.13
C MET A 16 -1.76 8.06 -0.72
N GLU A 17 -2.79 8.85 -0.41
CA GLU A 17 -3.53 8.73 0.85
C GLU A 17 -4.23 7.38 0.96
N LYS A 18 -4.88 6.91 -0.11
CA LYS A 18 -5.47 5.57 -0.18
C LYS A 18 -4.43 4.46 0.01
N ALA A 19 -3.27 4.59 -0.63
CA ALA A 19 -2.19 3.62 -0.47
C ALA A 19 -1.70 3.59 0.98
N THR A 20 -1.51 4.76 1.60
CA THR A 20 -1.10 4.89 3.01
C THR A 20 -2.11 4.22 3.92
N ARG A 21 -3.40 4.51 3.73
CA ARG A 21 -4.47 3.91 4.52
C ARG A 21 -4.55 2.39 4.34
N ALA A 22 -4.35 1.89 3.11
CA ALA A 22 -4.31 0.45 2.86
C ALA A 22 -3.15 -0.24 3.60
N VAL A 23 -2.00 0.43 3.72
CA VAL A 23 -0.88 -0.07 4.55
C VAL A 23 -1.23 -0.05 6.03
N ASP A 24 -1.86 1.02 6.53
CA ASP A 24 -2.29 1.09 7.93
C ASP A 24 -3.29 -0.03 8.27
N ASP A 25 -4.29 -0.25 7.41
CA ASP A 25 -5.27 -1.32 7.55
C ASP A 25 -4.60 -2.71 7.50
N LEU A 26 -3.57 -2.87 6.66
CA LEU A 26 -2.78 -4.09 6.56
C LEU A 26 -2.00 -4.38 7.85
N TYR A 27 -1.35 -3.38 8.44
CA TYR A 27 -0.66 -3.52 9.73
C TYR A 27 -1.62 -3.71 10.90
N ASN A 28 -2.77 -3.05 10.89
CA ASN A 28 -3.83 -3.29 11.86
C ASN A 28 -4.34 -4.74 11.78
N LEU A 29 -4.60 -5.26 10.58
CA LEU A 29 -4.97 -6.67 10.39
C LEU A 29 -3.90 -7.62 10.95
N ARG A 30 -2.62 -7.35 10.66
CA ARG A 30 -1.49 -8.13 11.19
C ARG A 30 -1.49 -8.14 12.72
N ASP A 31 -1.78 -7.00 13.34
CA ASP A 31 -1.63 -6.80 14.79
C ASP A 31 -2.88 -7.16 15.59
N THR A 32 -4.05 -7.28 14.95
CA THR A 32 -5.33 -7.55 15.65
C THR A 32 -6.04 -8.84 15.25
N TYR A 33 -5.67 -9.47 14.12
CA TYR A 33 -6.31 -10.71 13.68
C TYR A 33 -5.50 -11.93 14.10
N PHE A 34 -6.10 -12.73 14.98
CA PHE A 34 -5.52 -13.96 15.56
C PHE A 34 -6.53 -15.12 15.45
N PRO A 35 -6.73 -15.67 14.24
CA PRO A 35 -7.60 -16.83 14.04
C PRO A 35 -7.03 -18.10 14.70
N ALA A 36 -7.89 -19.09 14.93
CA ALA A 36 -7.47 -20.40 15.45
C ALA A 36 -6.55 -21.15 14.47
N ASN A 37 -6.77 -20.99 13.17
CA ASN A 37 -5.88 -21.50 12.12
C ASN A 37 -4.94 -20.37 11.62
N PRO A 38 -3.61 -20.50 11.80
CA PRO A 38 -2.66 -19.51 11.30
C PRO A 38 -2.75 -19.26 9.79
N ASP A 39 -3.11 -20.28 8.99
CA ASP A 39 -3.21 -20.14 7.53
C ASP A 39 -4.31 -19.17 7.10
N ASP A 40 -5.35 -19.00 7.92
CA ASP A 40 -6.41 -18.03 7.67
C ASP A 40 -5.88 -16.60 7.80
N LYS A 41 -4.93 -16.37 8.71
CA LYS A 41 -4.25 -15.08 8.86
C LYS A 41 -3.40 -14.78 7.64
N ILE A 42 -2.59 -15.75 7.22
CA ILE A 42 -1.73 -15.61 6.04
C ILE A 42 -2.57 -15.35 4.79
N SER A 43 -3.62 -16.15 4.55
CA SER A 43 -4.52 -15.97 3.40
C SER A 43 -5.16 -14.58 3.38
N LYS A 44 -5.57 -14.07 4.54
CA LYS A 44 -6.17 -12.73 4.65
C LYS A 44 -5.15 -11.61 4.44
N LEU A 45 -3.93 -11.77 4.96
CA LEU A 45 -2.81 -10.86 4.71
C LEU A 45 -2.45 -10.83 3.22
N ASP A 46 -2.37 -11.99 2.55
CA ASP A 46 -2.06 -12.07 1.12
C ASP A 46 -3.07 -11.30 0.25
N ILE A 47 -4.36 -11.39 0.59
CA ILE A 47 -5.40 -10.62 -0.10
C ILE A 47 -5.18 -9.11 0.11
N GLN A 48 -4.93 -8.67 1.35
CA GLN A 48 -4.73 -7.25 1.65
C GLN A 48 -3.43 -6.71 1.05
N VAL A 49 -2.35 -7.48 1.06
CA VAL A 49 -1.08 -7.15 0.39
C VAL A 49 -1.32 -6.91 -1.10
N ARG A 50 -2.02 -7.82 -1.77
CA ARG A 50 -2.35 -7.68 -3.19
C ARG A 50 -3.16 -6.42 -3.47
N LEU A 51 -4.15 -6.10 -2.63
CA LEU A 51 -4.95 -4.88 -2.78
C LEU A 51 -4.12 -3.61 -2.56
N ALA A 52 -3.30 -3.58 -1.51
CA ALA A 52 -2.42 -2.44 -1.22
C ALA A 52 -1.41 -2.19 -2.36
N LEU A 53 -0.82 -3.26 -2.91
CA LEU A 53 0.06 -3.17 -4.07
C LEU A 53 -0.68 -2.63 -5.31
N GLN A 54 -1.89 -3.12 -5.58
CA GLN A 54 -2.69 -2.61 -6.71
C GLN A 54 -2.99 -1.12 -6.61
N ILE A 55 -3.32 -0.63 -5.41
CA ILE A 55 -3.54 0.80 -5.17
C ILE A 55 -2.24 1.57 -5.39
N LEU A 56 -1.13 1.10 -4.82
CA LEU A 56 0.17 1.75 -4.96
C LEU A 56 0.67 1.79 -6.42
N ASP A 57 0.53 0.68 -7.15
CA ASP A 57 0.92 0.55 -8.55
C ASP A 57 0.07 1.42 -9.48
N SER A 58 -1.17 1.73 -9.08
CA SER A 58 -2.07 2.62 -9.84
C SER A 58 -1.59 4.07 -9.90
N ILE A 59 -0.66 4.47 -9.02
CA ILE A 59 -0.09 5.82 -9.00
C ILE A 59 0.78 6.03 -10.25
N PRO A 60 0.43 6.96 -11.16
CA PRO A 60 1.18 7.20 -12.40
C PRO A 60 2.64 7.58 -12.15
N PHE A 61 3.54 7.12 -13.03
CA PHE A 61 4.97 7.41 -12.95
C PHE A 61 5.27 8.91 -12.95
N GLU A 62 4.44 9.71 -13.64
CA GLU A 62 4.58 11.15 -13.70
C GLU A 62 4.42 11.85 -12.35
N GLN A 63 3.69 11.22 -11.42
CA GLN A 63 3.45 11.73 -10.07
C GLN A 63 4.57 11.31 -9.11
N ARG A 64 5.34 10.28 -9.47
CA ARG A 64 6.52 9.81 -8.73
C ARG A 64 7.78 10.67 -8.97
N LYS A 65 7.63 11.82 -9.64
CA LYS A 65 8.76 12.66 -10.10
C LYS A 65 9.42 13.48 -8.98
N SER A 66 8.73 13.75 -7.88
CA SER A 66 9.38 14.45 -6.75
C SER A 66 10.14 13.47 -5.84
N PRO A 67 11.30 13.86 -5.29
CA PRO A 67 12.05 13.00 -4.36
C PRO A 67 11.22 12.54 -3.15
N ALA A 68 10.40 13.43 -2.58
CA ALA A 68 9.52 13.10 -1.46
C ALA A 68 8.50 12.03 -1.85
N TRP A 69 7.85 12.17 -3.00
CA TRP A 69 6.90 11.16 -3.50
C TRP A 69 7.55 9.81 -3.75
N ARG A 70 8.75 9.80 -4.34
CA ARG A 70 9.49 8.58 -4.55
C ARG A 70 9.85 7.90 -3.23
N ALA A 71 10.31 8.68 -2.24
CA ALA A 71 10.61 8.16 -0.91
C ALA A 71 9.36 7.54 -0.26
N THR A 72 8.21 8.23 -0.31
CA THR A 72 6.94 7.69 0.20
C THR A 72 6.50 6.43 -0.54
N TYR A 73 6.60 6.40 -1.86
CA TYR A 73 6.27 5.22 -2.65
C TYR A 73 7.13 4.01 -2.26
N GLU A 74 8.45 4.18 -2.19
CA GLU A 74 9.39 3.13 -1.81
C GLU A 74 9.16 2.69 -0.35
N PHE A 75 8.87 3.64 0.54
CA PHE A 75 8.49 3.35 1.93
C PHE A 75 7.25 2.46 2.01
N LEU A 76 6.15 2.85 1.34
CA LEU A 76 4.91 2.08 1.34
C LEU A 76 5.10 0.69 0.71
N GLN A 77 5.83 0.59 -0.40
CA GLN A 77 6.13 -0.70 -1.02
C GLN A 77 6.93 -1.61 -0.07
N GLY A 78 7.92 -1.06 0.62
CA GLY A 78 8.67 -1.77 1.64
C GLY A 78 7.79 -2.25 2.79
N LYS A 79 6.95 -1.37 3.34
CA LYS A 79 6.01 -1.69 4.43
C LYS A 79 5.03 -2.80 4.05
N ILE A 80 4.48 -2.78 2.83
CA ILE A 80 3.56 -3.83 2.36
C ILE A 80 4.25 -5.20 2.35
N LEU A 81 5.51 -5.24 1.89
CA LEU A 81 6.27 -6.48 1.84
C LEU A 81 6.75 -6.96 3.22
N ASP A 82 6.95 -6.05 4.17
CA ASP A 82 7.40 -6.29 5.54
C ASP A 82 6.27 -6.71 6.52
N VAL A 83 5.05 -6.96 6.03
CA VAL A 83 3.92 -7.31 6.90
C VAL A 83 4.03 -8.72 7.50
N TYR A 84 4.81 -9.60 6.88
CA TYR A 84 4.97 -10.98 7.32
C TYR A 84 5.97 -11.09 8.48
N PRO A 85 5.87 -12.13 9.32
CA PRO A 85 6.81 -12.32 10.44
C PRO A 85 8.24 -12.63 9.96
N ASP A 86 8.39 -13.22 8.78
CA ASP A 86 9.68 -13.58 8.22
C ASP A 86 10.32 -12.42 7.47
N TYR A 87 11.62 -12.24 7.69
CA TYR A 87 12.41 -11.25 6.97
C TYR A 87 12.31 -11.43 5.46
N ARG A 88 12.11 -10.31 4.75
CA ARG A 88 12.10 -10.26 3.28
C ARG A 88 13.11 -9.25 2.78
N LYS A 89 14.13 -9.74 2.07
CA LYS A 89 15.15 -8.90 1.43
C LYS A 89 14.56 -7.83 0.51
N GLU A 90 13.49 -8.16 -0.20
CA GLU A 90 12.79 -7.21 -1.07
C GLU A 90 12.23 -6.01 -0.29
N ALA A 91 11.65 -6.26 0.89
CA ALA A 91 11.17 -5.20 1.77
C ALA A 91 12.31 -4.28 2.21
N GLU A 92 13.42 -4.85 2.68
CA GLU A 92 14.61 -4.08 3.08
C GLU A 92 15.12 -3.19 1.95
N VAL A 93 15.20 -3.71 0.72
CA VAL A 93 15.66 -2.95 -0.45
C VAL A 93 14.77 -1.73 -0.69
N HIS A 94 13.45 -1.87 -0.56
CA HIS A 94 12.52 -0.75 -0.70
C HIS A 94 12.62 0.25 0.45
N LEU A 95 12.67 -0.23 1.70
CA LEU A 95 12.82 0.63 2.88
C LEU A 95 14.14 1.42 2.86
N SER A 96 15.21 0.82 2.36
CA SER A 96 16.52 1.47 2.25
C SER A 96 16.58 2.55 1.16
N LYS A 97 15.72 2.48 0.14
CA LYS A 97 15.61 3.53 -0.89
C LYS A 97 14.77 4.73 -0.45
N ALA A 98 14.00 4.56 0.62
CA ALA A 98 13.11 5.59 1.13
C ALA A 98 13.82 6.63 2.02
N VAL A 99 15.10 6.40 2.34
CA VAL A 99 15.95 7.24 3.21
C VAL A 99 17.01 8.01 2.44
#